data_AF-A0A1H0RJC2-F1
#
_entry.id   AF-A0A1H0RJC2-F1
#
_cell.length_a   1.000
_cell.length_b   1.000
_cell.length_c   1.000
_cell.angle_alpha   90.00
_cell.angle_beta   90.00
_cell.angle_gamma   90.00
#
_symmetry.space_group_name_H-M   'P 1'
#
loop_
_entity.id
_entity.type
_entity.pdbx_description
1 polymer ?
#
loop_
_entity_poly.entity_id
_entity_poly.type
_entity_poly.pdbx_seq_one_letter_code
_entity_poly.pdbx_strand_id
1 'polypeptide(L)'
;MSNMKVELLVVPGCRHTDPAYALLQQVLADLRVGAAVSTVTVSTAEQAQQLRFLGSPTILIDGVDPFPQPGQRPALACRLYPGVDGPAGLPARAALSSALTRAAQPSFPAVPTSAPSQEQRQRSEAAPAITDITSGR
;
A
#
# COMPACT_ATOMS: atom_id res chain seq x y z
N MET A 1 13.77 -7.00 21.54
CA MET A 1 12.55 -6.21 21.31
C MET A 1 12.68 -5.59 19.95
N SER A 2 12.16 -6.25 18.92
CA SER A 2 12.22 -5.72 17.55
C SER A 2 11.23 -4.56 17.49
N ASN A 3 11.75 -3.34 17.63
CA ASN A 3 10.94 -2.13 17.59
C ASN A 3 10.63 -1.81 16.12
N MET A 4 9.36 -1.97 15.76
CA MET A 4 8.85 -1.57 14.44
C MET A 4 9.02 -0.05 14.27
N LYS A 5 9.51 0.41 13.11
CA LYS A 5 9.64 1.86 12.83
C LYS A 5 8.42 2.35 12.08
N VAL A 6 7.75 3.38 12.58
CA VAL A 6 6.61 4.01 11.92
C VAL A 6 6.86 5.49 11.73
N GLU A 7 6.76 5.96 10.50
CA GLU A 7 7.01 7.37 10.15
C GLU A 7 5.76 7.99 9.57
N LEU A 8 5.36 9.14 10.11
CA LEU A 8 4.25 9.95 9.63
C LEU A 8 4.83 11.13 8.83
N LEU A 9 4.79 11.02 7.51
CA LEU A 9 5.18 12.08 6.59
C LEU A 9 4.04 13.09 6.43
N VAL A 10 4.32 14.37 6.64
CA VAL A 10 3.34 15.46 6.50
C VAL A 10 3.93 16.68 5.80
N VAL A 11 3.09 17.48 5.14
CA VAL A 11 3.49 18.81 4.68
C VAL A 11 3.35 19.85 5.81
N PRO A 12 4.07 20.99 5.75
CA PRO A 12 3.86 22.10 6.68
C PRO A 12 2.40 22.55 6.72
N GLY A 13 1.85 22.71 7.93
CA GLY A 13 0.47 23.19 8.13
C GLY A 13 -0.63 22.18 7.75
N CYS A 14 -0.31 20.90 7.57
CA CYS A 14 -1.34 19.91 7.28
C CYS A 14 -2.31 19.73 8.46
N ARG A 15 -3.59 20.06 8.25
CA ARG A 15 -4.67 19.89 9.25
C ARG A 15 -4.93 18.44 9.68
N HIS A 16 -4.42 17.46 8.93
CA HIS A 16 -4.60 16.04 9.22
C HIS A 16 -3.43 15.44 10.01
N THR A 17 -2.43 16.24 10.41
CA THR A 17 -1.26 15.77 11.17
C THR A 17 -1.65 15.16 12.52
N ASP A 18 -2.27 15.96 13.41
CA ASP A 18 -2.67 15.47 14.73
C ASP A 18 -3.69 14.32 14.67
N PRO A 19 -4.73 14.39 13.81
CA PRO A 19 -5.65 13.26 13.64
C PRO A 19 -4.96 11.97 13.16
N ALA A 20 -4.00 12.07 12.23
CA ALA A 20 -3.25 10.91 11.74
C ALA A 20 -2.36 10.31 12.84
N TYR A 21 -1.66 11.16 13.59
CA TYR A 21 -0.82 10.72 14.70
C TYR A 21 -1.64 10.05 15.81
N ALA A 22 -2.78 10.65 16.19
CA ALA A 22 -3.69 10.07 17.17
C ALA A 22 -4.24 8.71 16.71
N LEU A 23 -4.65 8.59 15.45
CA LEU A 23 -5.12 7.33 14.88
C LEU A 23 -4.03 6.25 14.93
N LEU A 24 -2.78 6.61 14.57
CA LEU A 24 -1.62 5.72 14.66
C LEU A 24 -1.39 5.21 16.09
N GLN A 25 -1.33 6.13 17.06
CA GLN A 25 -1.12 5.78 18.48
C GLN A 25 -2.23 4.87 19.01
N GLN A 26 -3.49 5.18 18.69
CA GLN A 26 -4.63 4.35 19.09
C GLN A 26 -4.54 2.93 18.53
N VAL A 27 -4.25 2.79 17.24
CA VAL A 27 -4.17 1.46 16.62
C VAL A 27 -2.98 0.66 17.15
N LEU A 28 -1.82 1.29 17.36
CA LEU A 28 -0.67 0.63 17.96
C LEU A 28 -0.95 0.15 19.39
N ALA A 29 -1.65 0.97 20.19
CA ALA A 29 -2.07 0.62 21.55
C ALA A 29 -3.06 -0.55 21.55
N ASP A 30 -4.07 -0.53 20.67
CA ASP A 30 -5.05 -1.60 20.52
C ASP A 30 -4.40 -2.94 20.15
N LEU A 31 -3.44 -2.90 19.23
CA LEU A 31 -2.71 -4.09 18.78
C LEU A 31 -1.63 -4.55 19.77
N ARG A 32 -1.31 -3.73 20.78
CA ARG A 32 -0.21 -3.94 21.73
C ARG A 32 1.13 -4.21 21.05
N VAL A 33 1.39 -3.51 19.95
CA VAL A 33 2.65 -3.60 19.18
C VAL A 33 3.58 -2.47 19.60
N GLY A 34 4.82 -2.83 19.94
CA GLY A 34 5.87 -1.84 20.22
C GLY A 34 6.41 -1.25 18.92
N ALA A 35 6.12 0.03 18.67
CA ALA A 35 6.63 0.77 17.53
C ALA A 35 7.20 2.13 17.92
N ALA A 36 8.28 2.55 17.26
CA ALA A 36 8.80 3.90 17.36
C ALA A 36 8.12 4.77 16.31
N VAL A 37 7.28 5.71 16.76
CA VAL A 37 6.56 6.64 15.87
C VAL A 37 7.29 7.96 15.79
N SER A 38 7.67 8.40 14.58
CA SER A 38 8.22 9.73 14.33
C SER A 38 7.38 10.48 13.29
N THR A 39 7.37 11.80 13.38
CA THR A 39 6.74 12.67 12.38
C THR A 39 7.83 13.37 11.58
N VAL A 40 7.74 13.33 10.26
CA VAL A 40 8.70 13.93 9.34
C VAL A 40 7.98 14.95 8.48
N THR A 41 8.49 16.17 8.45
CA THR A 41 7.92 17.24 7.61
C THR A 41 8.59 17.23 6.24
N VAL A 42 7.79 17.01 5.19
CA VAL A 42 8.19 17.05 3.79
C VAL A 42 7.84 18.42 3.23
N SER A 43 8.84 19.25 2.98
CA SER A 43 8.67 20.65 2.55
C SER A 43 9.14 20.91 1.12
N THR A 44 9.89 19.99 0.51
CA THR A 44 10.43 20.15 -0.85
C THR A 44 10.04 19.02 -1.78
N ALA A 45 10.08 19.30 -3.09
CA ALA A 45 9.81 18.30 -4.11
C ALA A 45 10.88 17.19 -4.12
N GLU A 46 12.16 17.50 -3.83
CA GLU A 46 13.21 16.48 -3.73
C GLU A 46 12.94 15.52 -2.58
N GLN A 47 12.56 16.03 -1.41
CA GLN A 47 12.19 15.19 -0.26
C GLN A 47 10.99 14.31 -0.61
N ALA A 48 9.99 14.88 -1.30
CA ALA A 48 8.82 14.12 -1.72
C ALA A 48 9.19 12.96 -2.67
N GLN A 49 10.11 13.20 -3.61
CA GLN A 49 10.62 12.17 -4.52
C GLN A 49 11.40 11.08 -3.78
N GLN A 50 12.34 11.48 -2.92
CA GLN A 50 13.19 10.56 -2.14
C GLN A 50 12.36 9.64 -1.24
N LEU A 51 11.33 10.18 -0.60
CA LEU A 51 10.44 9.46 0.31
C LEU A 51 9.24 8.81 -0.38
N ARG A 52 9.13 8.92 -1.71
CA ARG A 52 7.95 8.49 -2.49
C ARG A 52 6.63 9.02 -1.91
N PHE A 53 6.67 10.26 -1.43
CA PHE A 53 5.58 10.92 -0.72
C PHE A 53 4.43 11.28 -1.67
N LEU A 54 3.38 10.47 -1.68
CA LEU A 54 2.18 10.68 -2.51
C LEU A 54 1.28 11.82 -2.01
N GLY A 55 1.55 12.35 -0.82
CA GLY A 55 0.84 13.46 -0.21
C GLY A 55 0.66 13.30 1.30
N SER A 56 0.19 14.35 1.95
CA SER A 56 -0.01 14.43 3.38
C SER A 56 -1.41 13.99 3.80
N PRO A 57 -1.56 13.20 4.87
CA PRO A 57 -0.50 12.44 5.55
C PRO A 57 -0.10 11.20 4.73
N THR A 58 1.15 10.75 4.85
CA THR A 58 1.61 9.43 4.39
C THR A 58 2.25 8.68 5.54
N ILE A 59 1.88 7.42 5.72
CA ILE A 59 2.39 6.56 6.80
C ILE A 59 3.37 5.58 6.17
N LEU A 60 4.60 5.53 6.69
CA LEU A 60 5.58 4.52 6.35
C LEU A 60 5.76 3.56 7.52
N ILE A 61 5.80 2.27 7.21
CA ILE A 61 6.08 1.19 8.14
C ILE A 61 7.39 0.56 7.68
N ASP A 62 8.44 0.66 8.50
CA ASP A 62 9.80 0.23 8.16
C ASP A 62 10.25 0.77 6.79
N GLY A 63 9.87 2.02 6.49
CA GLY A 63 10.15 2.70 5.22
C GLY A 63 9.21 2.35 4.06
N VAL A 64 8.20 1.50 4.26
CA VAL A 64 7.26 1.05 3.23
C VAL A 64 5.87 1.67 3.43
N ASP A 65 5.31 2.26 2.37
CA ASP A 65 3.93 2.74 2.36
C ASP A 65 2.95 1.55 2.23
N PRO A 66 2.07 1.29 3.22
CA PRO A 66 1.11 0.19 3.16
C PRO A 66 -0.10 0.49 2.26
N PHE A 67 -0.24 1.70 1.71
CA PHE A 67 -1.38 2.14 0.91
C PHE A 67 -1.01 2.59 -0.52
N PRO A 68 -0.14 1.88 -1.26
CA PRO A 68 0.39 2.37 -2.52
C PRO A 68 -0.73 2.71 -3.53
N GLN A 69 -0.59 3.83 -4.23
CA GLN A 69 -1.46 4.20 -5.36
C GLN A 69 -0.66 4.10 -6.66
N PRO A 70 -0.83 3.02 -7.45
CA PRO A 70 -0.08 2.84 -8.69
C PRO A 70 -0.31 4.01 -9.64
N GLY A 71 0.78 4.55 -10.22
CA GLY A 71 0.74 5.66 -11.16
C GLY A 71 0.61 7.04 -10.53
N GLN A 72 0.39 7.15 -9.22
CA GLN A 72 0.42 8.44 -8.53
C GLN A 72 1.86 8.91 -8.36
N ARG A 73 2.11 10.18 -8.69
CA ARG A 73 3.43 10.81 -8.54
C ARG A 73 3.58 11.45 -7.17
N PRO A 74 4.80 11.50 -6.61
CA PRO A 74 5.05 12.23 -5.38
C PRO A 74 4.68 13.71 -5.52
N ALA A 75 4.01 14.26 -4.50
CA ALA A 75 3.51 15.64 -4.52
C ALA A 75 3.38 16.22 -3.11
N LEU A 76 3.67 17.52 -2.98
CA LEU A 76 3.39 18.31 -1.78
C LEU A 76 1.89 18.68 -1.73
N ALA A 77 1.03 17.68 -1.68
CA ALA A 77 -0.42 17.84 -1.72
C ALA A 77 -1.09 17.02 -0.61
N CYS A 78 -2.40 17.19 -0.42
CA CYS A 78 -3.18 16.30 0.44
C CYS A 78 -3.34 14.93 -0.23
N ARG A 79 -3.13 13.86 0.54
CA ARG A 79 -3.46 12.51 0.12
C ARG A 79 -4.89 12.17 0.50
N LEU A 80 -5.60 11.53 -0.41
CA LEU A 80 -6.94 11.02 -0.19
C LEU A 80 -6.90 9.50 -0.07
N TYR A 81 -7.61 9.00 0.92
CA TYR A 81 -7.75 7.59 1.23
C TYR A 81 -9.19 7.14 1.00
N PRO A 82 -9.43 5.89 0.59
CA PRO A 82 -10.78 5.34 0.53
C PRO A 82 -11.42 5.34 1.92
N GLY A 83 -12.63 5.87 2.01
CA GLY A 83 -13.45 5.90 3.22
C GLY A 83 -14.88 5.44 2.93
N VAL A 84 -15.62 5.13 3.99
CA VAL A 84 -17.00 4.60 3.89
C VAL A 84 -17.97 5.61 3.26
N ASP A 85 -17.79 6.90 3.54
CA ASP A 85 -18.62 8.00 3.02
C ASP A 85 -17.97 8.71 1.81
N GLY A 86 -16.86 8.18 1.28
CA GLY A 86 -16.07 8.80 0.22
C GLY A 86 -14.60 9.03 0.58
N PRO A 87 -13.84 9.73 -0.28
CA PRO A 87 -12.41 9.97 -0.05
C PRO A 87 -12.18 10.82 1.21
N ALA A 88 -11.35 10.30 2.11
CA ALA A 88 -11.01 10.91 3.39
C ALA A 88 -9.55 11.36 3.46
N GLY A 89 -9.25 12.32 4.32
CA GLY A 89 -7.89 12.81 4.57
C GLY A 89 -7.02 11.88 5.43
N LEU A 90 -7.58 10.75 5.87
CA LEU A 90 -6.93 9.77 6.74
C LEU A 90 -7.26 8.35 6.25
N PRO A 91 -6.37 7.37 6.44
CA PRO A 91 -6.69 5.98 6.18
C PRO A 91 -7.75 5.46 7.14
N ALA A 92 -8.55 4.50 6.70
CA ALA A 92 -9.49 3.81 7.57
C ALA A 92 -8.76 3.05 8.69
N ARG A 93 -9.29 3.11 9.92
CA ARG A 93 -8.71 2.43 11.10
C ARG A 93 -8.45 0.94 10.83
N ALA A 94 -9.40 0.25 10.22
CA ALA A 94 -9.28 -1.19 9.91
C ALA A 94 -8.15 -1.49 8.93
N ALA A 95 -7.95 -0.62 7.93
CA ALA A 95 -6.90 -0.76 6.94
C ALA A 95 -5.51 -0.52 7.56
N LEU A 96 -5.40 0.49 8.43
CA LEU A 96 -4.19 0.76 9.21
C LEU A 96 -3.87 -0.38 10.19
N SER A 97 -4.88 -0.90 10.88
CA SER A 97 -4.74 -2.04 11.80
C SER A 97 -4.21 -3.26 11.06
N SER A 98 -4.79 -3.56 9.90
CA SER A 98 -4.36 -4.69 9.07
C SER A 98 -2.92 -4.53 8.59
N ALA A 99 -2.51 -3.32 8.20
CA ALA A 99 -1.15 -3.02 7.78
C ALA A 99 -0.13 -3.22 8.92
N LEU A 100 -0.44 -2.70 10.11
CA LEU A 100 0.41 -2.82 11.29
C LEU A 100 0.51 -4.27 11.77
N THR A 101 -0.60 -5.00 11.81
CA THR A 101 -0.61 -6.43 12.16
C THR A 101 0.25 -7.24 11.21
N ARG A 102 0.16 -6.99 9.89
CA ARG A 102 0.98 -7.67 8.89
C ARG A 102 2.47 -7.42 9.12
N ALA A 103 2.86 -6.17 9.30
CA ALA A 103 4.25 -5.81 9.51
C ALA A 103 4.82 -6.31 10.86
N ALA A 104 3.98 -6.48 11.88
CA ALA A 104 4.37 -7.10 13.14
C ALA A 104 4.63 -8.61 13.03
N GLN A 105 4.18 -9.28 11.97
CA GLN A 105 4.44 -10.71 11.76
C GLN A 105 5.81 -10.93 11.09
N PRO A 106 6.65 -11.87 11.59
CA PRO A 106 8.02 -12.10 11.12
C PRO A 106 8.11 -12.76 9.72
N SER A 107 7.03 -12.75 8.94
CA SER A 107 6.96 -13.37 7.61
C SER A 107 6.21 -12.48 6.63
N PHE A 108 6.83 -11.38 6.19
CA PHE A 108 6.38 -10.66 5.01
C PHE A 108 7.51 -10.63 3.97
N PRO A 109 7.49 -11.50 2.93
CA PRO A 109 8.13 -11.12 1.69
C PRO A 109 7.33 -9.98 1.06
N ALA A 110 8.07 -9.00 0.55
CA ALA A 110 7.54 -7.80 -0.09
C ALA A 110 6.67 -8.14 -1.32
N VAL A 111 5.55 -7.42 -1.43
CA VAL A 111 4.72 -7.17 -2.63
C VAL A 111 3.99 -8.37 -3.27
N PRO A 112 2.64 -8.44 -3.20
CA PRO A 112 1.86 -9.00 -4.29
C PRO A 112 1.62 -7.91 -5.33
N THR A 113 2.50 -7.77 -6.32
CA THR A 113 2.09 -7.20 -7.62
C THR A 113 1.35 -8.30 -8.35
N SER A 114 0.11 -8.53 -7.96
CA SER A 114 -0.83 -9.33 -8.75
C SER A 114 -1.64 -8.34 -9.59
N ALA A 115 -1.11 -7.98 -10.75
CA ALA A 115 -1.94 -7.52 -11.85
C ALA A 115 -2.79 -8.72 -12.30
N PRO A 116 -4.14 -8.63 -12.34
CA PRO A 116 -4.92 -9.70 -12.92
C PRO A 116 -5.05 -9.52 -14.44
N SER A 117 -5.21 -10.68 -15.09
CA SER A 117 -5.90 -10.91 -16.37
C SER A 117 -5.06 -10.82 -17.66
N GLN A 118 -4.64 -11.93 -18.28
CA GLN A 118 -5.45 -12.85 -19.12
C GLN A 118 -6.12 -12.15 -20.32
N GLU A 119 -5.36 -11.63 -21.28
CA GLU A 119 -5.90 -11.23 -22.59
C GLU A 119 -4.77 -11.19 -23.64
N GLN A 120 -4.43 -12.35 -24.20
CA GLN A 120 -4.02 -12.55 -25.60
C GLN A 120 -3.68 -14.02 -25.81
N ARG A 121 -4.73 -14.82 -26.11
CA ARG A 121 -4.94 -15.30 -27.48
C ARG A 121 -3.69 -15.99 -28.04
N GLN A 122 -3.41 -17.20 -27.54
CA GLN A 122 -2.73 -18.21 -28.34
C GLN A 122 -3.68 -18.61 -29.49
N ARG A 123 -3.79 -17.74 -30.49
CA ARG A 123 -4.34 -18.04 -31.82
C ARG A 123 -3.26 -18.82 -32.56
N SER A 124 -3.08 -20.08 -32.21
CA SER A 124 -2.29 -21.04 -32.98
C SER A 124 -3.02 -22.36 -33.01
N GLU A 125 -4.11 -22.40 -33.78
CA GLU A 125 -4.55 -23.64 -34.43
C GLU A 125 -3.45 -24.05 -35.41
N ALA A 126 -2.57 -24.95 -34.98
CA ALA A 126 -1.77 -25.77 -35.87
C ALA A 126 -2.35 -27.18 -35.77
N ALA A 127 -3.19 -27.54 -36.72
CA ALA A 127 -3.62 -28.92 -36.92
C ALA A 127 -2.42 -29.73 -37.45
N PRO A 128 -2.06 -30.86 -36.84
CA PRO A 128 -1.45 -31.93 -37.57
C PRO A 128 -2.53 -32.93 -38.01
N ALA A 129 -2.38 -33.34 -39.25
CA ALA A 129 -3.19 -34.33 -39.90
C ALA A 129 -2.93 -35.75 -39.34
N ILE A 130 -3.84 -36.65 -39.73
CA ILE A 130 -3.69 -38.11 -39.84
C ILE A 130 -3.94 -38.90 -38.54
N THR A 131 -5.03 -39.68 -38.50
CA THR A 131 -4.93 -41.15 -38.44
C THR A 131 -6.23 -41.79 -38.93
N ASP A 132 -5.98 -42.87 -39.67
CA ASP A 132 -6.78 -43.71 -40.53
C ASP A 132 -7.45 -44.88 -39.75
N ILE A 133 -8.39 -45.57 -40.39
CA ILE A 133 -8.90 -46.95 -40.16
C ILE A 133 -9.75 -47.28 -38.90
N THR A 134 -11.04 -47.65 -39.11
CA THR A 134 -11.57 -49.06 -39.13
C THR A 134 -13.04 -49.14 -38.67
N SER A 135 -13.81 -50.04 -39.30
CA SER A 135 -15.11 -50.64 -38.89
C SER A 135 -16.33 -50.03 -39.62
N GLY A 136 -17.09 -50.72 -40.49
CA GLY A 136 -17.29 -52.14 -40.69
C GLY A 136 -18.77 -52.46 -40.51
N ARG A 137 -19.56 -52.45 -41.61
CA ARG A 137 -20.69 -53.35 -41.88
C ARG A 137 -21.25 -53.11 -43.28
#